data_AF-A0A6F9ZVT3-F1
#
_entry.id   AF-A0A6F9ZVT3-F1
#
_cell.length_a   1.000
_cell.length_b   1.000
_cell.length_c   1.000
_cell.angle_alpha   90.00
_cell.angle_beta   90.00
_cell.angle_gamma   90.00
#
_symmetry.space_group_name_H-M   'P 1'
#
loop_
_entity.id
_entity.type
_entity.pdbx_description
1 polymer ?
#
loop_
_entity_poly.entity_id
_entity_poly.type
_entity_poly.pdbx_seq_one_letter_code
_entity_poly.pdbx_strand_id
1 'polypeptide(L)'
;MRDDDPRGLKFVMFKGYIVLGFVVLRNLKAILNLGREMRKAKHVKYERPPRRYEIPEYKEGMKVCESEEKYLRPTPYCNYRVPEIIALANHLGAFKKSDYEYAEAAFNFVKRNVIL
;
A
#
# COMPACT_ATOMS: atom_id res chain seq x y z
N MET A 1 -25.95 -39.41 -8.29
CA MET A 1 -24.50 -39.57 -8.49
C MET A 1 -24.00 -38.41 -9.32
N ARG A 2 -22.89 -37.76 -8.94
CA ARG A 2 -22.21 -36.77 -9.78
C ARG A 2 -21.43 -37.54 -10.85
N ASP A 3 -21.83 -37.41 -12.11
CA ASP A 3 -21.04 -37.90 -13.24
C ASP A 3 -19.85 -36.96 -13.46
N ASP A 4 -18.85 -37.08 -12.58
CA ASP A 4 -17.55 -36.44 -12.77
C ASP A 4 -16.76 -37.29 -13.81
N ASP A 5 -17.24 -37.37 -15.06
CA ASP A 5 -16.49 -38.05 -16.14
C ASP A 5 -15.27 -37.20 -16.51
N PRO A 6 -14.04 -37.65 -16.18
CA PRO A 6 -12.83 -36.88 -16.43
C PRO A 6 -12.59 -36.64 -17.93
N ARG A 7 -13.23 -37.40 -18.82
CA ARG A 7 -13.14 -37.23 -20.28
C ARG A 7 -13.92 -36.00 -20.76
N GLY A 8 -15.07 -35.72 -20.13
CA GLY A 8 -15.89 -34.55 -20.43
C GLY A 8 -15.19 -33.24 -20.02
N LEU A 9 -14.60 -33.22 -18.83
CA LEU A 9 -13.83 -32.07 -18.35
C LEU A 9 -12.61 -31.78 -19.23
N LYS A 10 -11.86 -32.82 -19.61
CA LYS A 10 -10.72 -32.69 -20.54
C LYS A 10 -11.14 -32.13 -21.90
N PHE A 11 -12.31 -32.50 -22.40
CA PHE A 11 -12.84 -32.00 -23.66
C PHE A 11 -13.27 -30.52 -23.60
N VAL A 12 -13.90 -30.11 -22.50
CA VAL A 12 -14.24 -28.69 -22.25
C VAL A 12 -12.97 -27.85 -22.15
N MET A 13 -11.97 -28.33 -21.41
CA MET A 13 -10.66 -27.66 -21.31
C MET A 13 -9.98 -27.55 -22.68
N PHE A 14 -9.98 -28.62 -23.48
CA PHE A 14 -9.40 -28.63 -24.83
C PHE A 14 -10.04 -27.57 -25.74
N LYS A 15 -11.37 -27.47 -25.74
CA LYS A 15 -12.09 -26.40 -26.47
C LYS A 15 -11.69 -25.02 -25.97
N GLY A 16 -11.56 -24.84 -24.66
CA GLY A 16 -11.07 -23.59 -24.06
C GLY A 16 -9.69 -23.19 -24.59
N TYR A 17 -8.75 -24.13 -24.67
CA TYR A 17 -7.41 -23.87 -25.21
C TYR A 17 -7.43 -23.49 -26.69
N ILE A 18 -8.27 -24.12 -27.51
CA ILE A 18 -8.41 -23.77 -28.93
C ILE A 18 -8.93 -22.34 -29.08
N VAL A 19 -9.98 -21.98 -28.35
CA VAL A 19 -10.57 -20.64 -28.41
C VAL A 19 -9.57 -19.59 -27.93
N LEU A 20 -8.87 -19.86 -26.82
CA LEU A 20 -7.83 -18.97 -26.31
C LEU A 20 -6.69 -18.81 -27.32
N GLY A 21 -6.22 -19.91 -27.91
CA GLY A 21 -5.19 -19.89 -28.95
C GLY A 21 -5.61 -19.08 -30.17
N PHE A 22 -6.86 -19.24 -30.62
CA PHE A 22 -7.42 -18.44 -31.72
C PHE A 22 -7.49 -16.95 -31.39
N VAL A 23 -7.92 -16.59 -30.18
CA VAL A 23 -7.96 -15.19 -29.71
C VAL A 23 -6.55 -14.59 -29.66
N VAL A 24 -5.57 -15.33 -29.14
CA VAL A 24 -4.16 -14.89 -29.08
C VAL A 24 -3.60 -14.71 -30.49
N LEU A 25 -3.85 -15.65 -31.41
CA LEU A 25 -3.42 -15.56 -32.80
C LEU A 25 -4.02 -14.36 -33.52
N ARG A 26 -5.34 -14.14 -33.37
CA ARG A 26 -6.05 -13.01 -33.98
C ARG A 26 -5.55 -11.65 -33.45
N ASN A 27 -5.09 -11.60 -32.19
CA ASN A 27 -4.62 -10.38 -31.53
C ASN A 27 -3.09 -10.32 -31.35
N LEU A 28 -2.32 -11.18 -32.03
CA LEU A 28 -0.88 -11.35 -31.80
C LEU A 28 -0.10 -10.04 -31.98
N LYS A 29 -0.42 -9.26 -33.02
CA LYS A 29 0.21 -7.95 -33.26
C LYS A 29 -0.02 -6.97 -32.13
N ALA A 30 -1.24 -6.93 -31.58
CA ALA A 30 -1.58 -6.05 -30.47
C ALA A 30 -0.80 -6.45 -29.20
N ILE A 31 -0.70 -7.75 -28.91
CA ILE A 31 0.06 -8.28 -27.77
C ILE A 31 1.56 -7.95 -27.91
N LEU A 32 2.13 -8.15 -29.09
CA LEU A 32 3.54 -7.84 -29.37
C LEU A 32 3.82 -6.33 -29.27
N ASN A 33 2.90 -5.49 -29.77
CA ASN A 33 3.01 -4.04 -29.66
C ASN A 33 2.90 -3.59 -28.20
N LEU A 34 1.98 -4.16 -27.42
CA LEU A 34 1.84 -3.88 -26.00
C LEU A 34 3.12 -4.22 -25.23
N GLY A 35 3.72 -5.40 -25.49
CA GLY A 35 5.00 -5.78 -24.87
C GLY A 35 6.18 -4.93 -25.33
N ARG A 36 6.12 -4.31 -26.52
CA ARG A 36 7.11 -3.33 -26.99
C ARG A 36 6.89 -1.97 -26.33
N GLU A 37 5.65 -1.55 -26.16
CA GLU A 37 5.28 -0.31 -25.46
C GLU A 37 5.59 -0.39 -23.98
N MET A 38 5.31 -1.50 -23.30
CA MET A 38 5.71 -1.69 -21.89
C MET A 38 7.24 -1.66 -21.70
N ARG A 39 8.01 -2.16 -22.68
CA ARG A 39 9.48 -2.05 -22.65
C ARG A 39 9.99 -0.65 -22.97
N LYS A 40 9.25 0.12 -23.77
CA LYS A 40 9.56 1.52 -24.09
C LYS A 40 9.05 2.51 -23.04
N ALA A 41 7.98 2.15 -22.34
CA ALA A 41 7.44 2.87 -21.21
C ALA A 41 8.50 2.81 -20.13
N LYS A 42 9.39 3.81 -20.16
CA LYS A 42 10.30 4.11 -19.05
C LYS A 42 9.45 4.02 -17.80
N HIS A 43 9.85 3.16 -16.86
CA HIS A 43 9.33 3.20 -15.52
C HIS A 43 9.42 4.65 -15.07
N VAL A 44 8.27 5.33 -14.98
CA VAL A 44 8.21 6.68 -14.44
C VAL A 44 8.57 6.49 -12.98
N LYS A 45 9.85 6.69 -12.66
CA LYS A 45 10.35 6.56 -11.31
C LYS A 45 9.62 7.63 -10.52
N TYR A 46 8.78 7.22 -9.57
CA TYR A 46 8.08 8.16 -8.72
C TYR A 46 9.13 9.00 -7.98
N GLU A 47 9.18 10.29 -8.31
CA GLU A 47 9.95 11.28 -7.58
C GLU A 47 9.06 11.79 -6.46
N ARG A 48 9.38 11.38 -5.23
CA ARG A 48 8.62 11.81 -4.06
C ARG A 48 8.71 13.34 -3.95
N PRO A 49 7.58 14.06 -3.87
CA PRO A 49 7.61 15.50 -3.68
C PRO A 49 8.32 15.84 -2.36
N PRO A 50 8.99 17.01 -2.29
CA PRO A 50 9.61 17.44 -1.06
C PRO A 50 8.58 17.56 0.06
N ARG A 51 8.98 17.22 1.28
CA ARG A 51 8.11 17.32 2.46
C ARG A 51 7.76 18.79 2.70
N ARG A 52 6.50 19.07 3.02
CA ARG A 52 6.00 20.41 3.37
C ARG A 52 6.04 20.71 4.87
N TYR A 53 6.65 19.82 5.64
CA TYR A 53 6.71 19.90 7.08
C TYR A 53 8.09 19.43 7.55
N GLU A 54 8.51 20.00 8.67
CA GLU A 54 9.70 19.59 9.39
C GLU A 54 9.32 18.49 10.39
N ILE A 55 10.23 17.54 10.57
CA ILE A 55 10.09 16.52 11.62
C ILE A 55 10.78 17.09 12.86
N PRO A 56 10.05 17.25 13.99
CA PRO A 56 10.66 17.70 15.23
C PRO A 56 11.76 16.75 15.69
N GLU A 57 12.81 17.29 16.32
CA GLU A 57 13.86 16.47 16.91
C GLU A 57 13.35 15.73 18.15
N TYR A 58 13.75 14.46 18.27
CA TYR A 58 13.50 13.67 19.45
C TYR A 58 14.34 14.18 20.62
N LYS A 59 13.70 14.31 21.79
CA LYS A 59 14.38 14.62 23.05
C LYS A 59 14.23 13.44 24.00
N GLU A 60 15.31 13.11 24.69
CA GLU A 60 15.32 12.06 25.70
C GLU A 60 14.24 12.34 26.77
N GLY A 61 13.43 11.33 27.08
CA GLY A 61 12.30 11.46 28.00
C GLY A 61 10.95 11.84 27.36
N MET A 62 10.88 12.01 26.04
CA MET A 62 9.57 12.09 25.36
C MET A 62 8.77 10.80 25.58
N LYS A 63 7.53 10.96 26.06
CA LYS A 63 6.65 9.83 26.37
C LYS A 63 6.26 9.06 25.10
N VAL A 64 6.08 7.75 25.25
CA VAL A 64 5.62 6.82 24.21
C VAL A 64 4.68 5.78 24.83
N CYS A 65 3.75 5.23 24.05
CA CYS A 65 2.85 4.17 24.51
C CYS A 65 3.52 2.80 24.37
N GLU A 66 3.70 2.08 25.46
CA GLU A 66 4.38 0.76 25.46
C GLU A 66 3.42 -0.43 25.53
N SER A 67 2.20 -0.27 25.02
CA SER A 67 1.20 -1.35 25.05
C SER A 67 1.45 -2.40 23.96
N GLU A 68 1.14 -3.65 24.30
CA GLU A 68 1.14 -4.81 23.39
C GLU A 68 -0.28 -5.20 22.93
N GLU A 69 -1.29 -4.40 23.26
CA GLU A 69 -2.66 -4.60 22.78
C GLU A 69 -2.74 -4.51 21.26
N LYS A 70 -3.69 -5.23 20.66
CA LYS A 70 -3.80 -5.44 19.20
C LYS A 70 -3.69 -4.14 18.37
N TYR A 71 -4.24 -3.03 18.84
CA TYR A 71 -4.26 -1.75 18.14
C TYR A 71 -3.25 -0.73 18.68
N LEU A 72 -2.58 -1.03 19.79
CA LEU A 72 -1.57 -0.15 20.39
C LEU A 72 -0.16 -0.65 20.15
N ARG A 73 0.03 -1.92 19.76
CA ARG A 73 1.34 -2.49 19.43
C ARG A 73 1.83 -2.04 18.04
N PRO A 74 3.15 -1.91 17.83
CA PRO A 74 3.70 -1.55 16.52
C PRO A 74 3.50 -2.70 15.52
N THR A 75 3.23 -2.36 14.26
CA THR A 75 3.08 -3.33 13.16
C THR A 75 4.00 -2.98 12.00
N PRO A 76 4.27 -3.93 11.07
CA PRO A 76 4.99 -3.60 9.85
C PRO A 76 4.34 -2.41 9.14
N TYR A 77 5.16 -1.44 8.73
CA TYR A 77 4.75 -0.15 8.13
C TYR A 77 4.08 0.87 9.07
N CYS A 78 3.74 0.51 10.30
CA CYS A 78 3.16 1.41 11.31
C CYS A 78 3.92 1.30 12.64
N ASN A 79 5.22 1.60 12.62
CA ASN A 79 6.04 1.62 13.84
C ASN A 79 6.07 3.03 14.44
N TYR A 80 5.28 3.24 15.50
CA TYR A 80 5.20 4.52 16.22
C TYR A 80 6.30 4.70 17.28
N ARG A 81 7.13 3.69 17.53
CA ARG A 81 8.23 3.73 18.51
C ARG A 81 9.54 4.30 17.96
N VAL A 82 9.56 4.72 16.68
CA VAL A 82 10.75 5.38 16.10
C VAL A 82 10.85 6.83 16.59
N PRO A 83 12.07 7.35 16.85
CA PRO A 83 12.27 8.67 17.45
C PRO A 83 11.53 9.81 16.73
N GLU A 84 11.53 9.81 15.40
CA GLU A 84 10.88 10.82 14.56
C GLU A 84 9.36 10.86 14.76
N ILE A 85 8.74 9.69 14.92
CA ILE A 85 7.29 9.59 15.12
C ILE A 85 6.93 9.93 16.57
N ILE A 86 7.76 9.54 17.54
CA ILE A 86 7.57 9.93 18.94
C ILE A 86 7.64 11.46 19.07
N ALA A 87 8.63 12.09 18.43
CA ALA A 87 8.81 13.54 18.44
C ALA A 87 7.61 14.26 17.80
N LEU A 88 7.16 13.76 16.64
CA LEU A 88 5.99 14.31 15.97
C LEU A 88 4.71 14.14 16.80
N ALA A 89 4.49 12.97 17.41
CA ALA A 89 3.33 12.70 18.26
C ALA A 89 3.29 13.63 19.48
N ASN A 90 4.42 13.79 20.18
CA ASN A 90 4.54 14.73 21.31
C ASN A 90 4.33 16.18 20.87
N HIS A 91 4.84 16.58 19.70
CA HIS A 91 4.61 17.90 19.12
C HIS A 91 3.13 18.15 18.80
N LEU A 92 2.40 17.14 18.31
CA LEU A 92 0.97 17.23 18.03
C LEU A 92 0.09 17.23 19.30
N GLY A 93 0.65 16.83 20.44
CA GLY A 93 0.02 16.93 21.75
C GLY A 93 -0.27 15.59 22.43
N ALA A 94 0.34 14.48 21.99
CA ALA A 94 0.24 13.21 22.70
C ALA A 94 0.63 13.37 24.17
N PHE A 95 -0.07 12.67 25.07
CA PHE A 95 0.11 12.70 26.53
C PHE A 95 -0.13 14.06 27.21
N LYS A 96 -0.60 15.07 26.47
CA LYS A 96 -0.94 16.41 26.99
C LYS A 96 -2.39 16.80 26.71
N LYS A 97 -2.87 16.52 25.51
CA LYS A 97 -4.26 16.77 25.07
C LYS A 97 -5.15 15.58 25.39
N SER A 98 -6.47 15.78 25.29
CA SER A 98 -7.41 14.66 25.28
C SER A 98 -7.24 13.79 24.03
N ASP A 99 -7.69 12.54 24.09
CA ASP A 99 -7.56 11.59 22.97
C ASP A 99 -8.20 12.13 21.67
N TYR A 100 -9.35 12.78 21.79
CA TYR A 100 -10.05 13.38 20.66
C TYR A 100 -9.27 14.54 20.04
N GLU A 101 -8.79 15.48 20.85
CA GLU A 101 -8.03 16.64 20.36
C GLU A 101 -6.69 16.22 19.73
N TYR A 102 -6.04 15.19 20.28
CA TYR A 102 -4.84 14.62 19.68
C TYR A 102 -5.15 13.98 18.32
N ALA A 103 -6.22 13.18 18.23
CA ALA A 103 -6.65 12.57 16.99
C ALA A 103 -6.99 13.61 15.91
N GLU A 104 -7.70 14.68 16.29
CA GLU A 104 -8.02 15.79 15.39
C GLU A 104 -6.76 16.53 14.91
N ALA A 105 -5.80 16.76 15.80
CA ALA A 105 -4.52 17.39 15.45
C ALA A 105 -3.72 16.54 14.46
N ALA A 106 -3.62 15.22 14.70
CA ALA A 106 -2.93 14.29 13.82
C ALA A 106 -3.61 14.19 12.44
N PHE A 107 -4.95 14.12 12.42
CA PHE A 107 -5.73 14.11 11.18
C PHE A 107 -5.49 15.38 10.36
N ASN A 108 -5.59 16.56 10.99
CA ASN A 108 -5.38 17.83 10.32
C ASN A 108 -3.94 18.02 9.83
N PHE A 109 -2.96 17.53 10.59
CA PHE A 109 -1.56 17.53 10.18
C PHE A 109 -1.37 16.75 8.87
N VAL A 110 -1.86 15.51 8.81
CA VAL A 110 -1.76 14.68 7.60
C VAL A 110 -2.48 15.33 6.44
N LYS A 111 -3.75 15.74 6.65
CA LYS A 111 -4.60 16.38 5.63
C LYS A 111 -3.94 17.59 4.96
N ARG A 112 -3.18 18.39 5.70
CA ARG A 112 -2.60 19.65 5.20
C ARG A 112 -1.18 19.50 4.68
N ASN A 113 -0.41 18.52 5.16
CA ASN A 113 1.03 18.43 4.92
C ASN A 113 1.49 17.20 4.14
N VAL A 114 0.70 16.12 4.12
CA VAL A 114 1.03 14.87 3.43
C VAL A 114 0.24 14.82 2.11
N ILE A 115 0.96 14.94 0.99
CA ILE A 115 0.41 14.88 -0.37
C ILE A 115 0.95 13.60 -1.01
N LEU A 116 0.07 12.83 -1.64
CA LEU A 116 0.40 11.65 -2.44
C LEU A 116 0.78 12.05 -3.86
#